data_AF-A0A2H5V0D6-F1
#
_entry.id   AF-A0A2H5V0D6-F1
#
_cell.length_a   1.000
_cell.length_b   1.000
_cell.length_c   1.000
_cell.angle_alpha   90.00
_cell.angle_beta   90.00
_cell.angle_gamma   90.00
#
_symmetry.space_group_name_H-M   'P 1'
#
loop_
_entity.id
_entity.type
_entity.pdbx_description
1 polymer ?
#
loop_
_entity_poly.entity_id
_entity_poly.type
_entity_poly.pdbx_seq_one_letter_code
_entity_poly.pdbx_strand_id
1 'polypeptide(L)'
;MVRKSFLHNSEIVEIDIFCDEPLVVGEVTSYVKDFRTAELELSKLLERRGVVERIYGRKPLLTLLVVGNAAEEVSHRLVMEAEKAGVRLVLGREIGEIA
;
A
#
# COMPACT_ATOMS: atom_id res chain seq x y z
N MET A 1 -9.08 12.43 2.01
CA MET A 1 -8.42 11.23 2.54
C MET A 1 -7.68 11.64 3.80
N VAL A 2 -7.76 10.83 4.85
CA VAL A 2 -7.12 11.10 6.14
C VAL A 2 -6.35 9.86 6.59
N ARG A 3 -5.33 10.06 7.42
CA ARG A 3 -4.70 8.99 8.18
C ARG A 3 -5.67 8.53 9.27
N LYS A 4 -5.84 7.23 9.44
CA LYS A 4 -6.78 6.66 10.43
C LYS A 4 -6.13 5.52 11.20
N SER A 5 -6.36 5.50 12.50
CA SER A 5 -5.89 4.44 13.40
C SER A 5 -7.07 3.58 13.86
N PHE A 6 -6.81 2.29 14.01
CA PHE A 6 -7.75 1.27 14.46
C PHE A 6 -7.10 0.48 15.60
N LEU A 7 -7.89 0.12 16.62
CA LEU A 7 -7.45 -0.83 17.64
C LEU A 7 -7.75 -2.25 17.15
N HIS A 8 -6.71 -3.07 16.99
CA HIS A 8 -6.84 -4.47 16.56
C HIS A 8 -5.92 -5.35 17.40
N ASN A 9 -6.45 -6.39 18.07
CA ASN A 9 -5.69 -7.30 18.93
C ASN A 9 -4.79 -6.60 19.97
N SER A 10 -5.31 -5.52 20.60
CA SER A 10 -4.57 -4.68 21.55
C SER A 10 -3.40 -3.88 20.96
N GLU A 11 -3.27 -3.83 19.62
CA GLU A 11 -2.30 -3.02 18.91
C GLU A 11 -2.99 -1.92 18.11
N ILE A 12 -2.29 -0.79 17.93
CA ILE A 12 -2.76 0.29 17.08
C ILE A 12 -2.29 0.02 15.65
N VAL A 13 -3.25 -0.25 14.77
CA VAL A 13 -3.02 -0.38 13.33
C VAL A 13 -3.35 0.94 12.67
N GLU A 14 -2.44 1.46 11.89
CA GLU A 14 -2.60 2.74 11.23
C GLU A 14 -2.67 2.58 9.72
N ILE A 15 -3.52 3.38 9.08
CA ILE A 15 -3.70 3.44 7.63
C ILE A 15 -3.40 4.86 7.18
N ASP A 16 -2.49 5.03 6.22
CA ASP A 16 -2.11 6.36 5.72
C ASP A 16 -3.21 7.02 4.90
N ILE A 17 -3.86 6.24 4.04
CA ILE A 17 -4.94 6.70 3.16
C ILE A 17 -6.21 5.97 3.55
N PHE A 18 -7.15 6.68 4.17
CA PHE A 18 -8.45 6.13 4.51
C PHE A 18 -9.60 7.01 4.01
N CYS A 19 -10.65 6.34 3.52
CA CYS A 19 -11.98 6.89 3.25
C CYS A 19 -13.02 5.85 3.69
N ASP A 20 -14.06 6.28 4.40
CA ASP A 20 -15.09 5.37 4.89
C ASP A 20 -16.09 5.02 3.78
N GLU A 21 -16.62 6.03 3.08
CA GLU A 21 -17.58 5.86 1.99
C GLU A 21 -17.17 6.68 0.76
N PRO A 22 -16.78 6.05 -0.36
CA PRO A 22 -16.57 4.60 -0.50
C PRO A 22 -15.38 4.13 0.35
N LEU A 23 -15.39 2.85 0.75
CA LEU A 23 -14.30 2.29 1.55
C LEU A 23 -13.02 2.26 0.72
N VAL A 24 -12.04 3.06 1.09
CA VAL A 24 -10.72 3.12 0.43
C VAL A 24 -9.64 3.00 1.50
N VAL A 25 -8.65 2.17 1.22
CA VAL A 25 -7.47 1.98 2.07
C VAL A 25 -6.20 2.16 1.25
N GLY A 26 -5.14 2.64 1.88
CA GLY A 26 -3.85 2.69 1.23
C GLY A 26 -2.71 3.07 2.15
N GLU A 27 -1.52 2.81 1.65
CA GLU A 27 -0.24 3.04 2.31
C GLU A 27 0.65 3.91 1.43
N VAL A 28 1.46 4.75 2.06
CA VAL A 28 2.43 5.61 1.37
C VAL A 28 3.83 5.25 1.84
N THR A 29 4.71 4.91 0.91
CA THR A 29 6.13 4.68 1.18
C THR A 29 7.00 5.57 0.31
N SER A 30 8.05 6.16 0.90
CA SER A 30 8.87 7.15 0.19
C SER A 30 9.84 6.51 -0.80
N TYR A 31 10.42 5.36 -0.45
CA TYR A 31 11.47 4.72 -1.25
C TYR A 31 11.43 3.20 -1.15
N VAL A 32 11.43 2.53 -2.30
CA VAL A 32 11.57 1.07 -2.41
C VAL A 32 12.88 0.77 -3.14
N LYS A 33 13.86 0.30 -2.38
CA LYS A 33 15.24 0.07 -2.86
C LYS A 33 15.46 -1.26 -3.55
N ASP A 34 14.67 -2.27 -3.19
CA ASP A 34 14.82 -3.64 -3.66
C ASP A 34 13.48 -4.38 -3.59
N PHE A 35 13.44 -5.55 -4.22
CA PHE A 35 12.24 -6.37 -4.30
C PHE A 35 11.71 -6.80 -2.92
N ARG A 36 12.62 -7.10 -1.96
CA ARG A 36 12.23 -7.50 -0.61
C ARG A 36 11.51 -6.38 0.12
N THR A 37 11.98 -5.15 -0.01
CA THR A 37 11.33 -3.97 0.56
C THR A 37 9.96 -3.77 -0.07
N ALA A 38 9.84 -3.97 -1.38
CA ALA A 38 8.58 -3.89 -2.11
C ALA A 38 7.54 -4.91 -1.59
N GLU A 39 7.96 -6.17 -1.40
CA GLU A 39 7.12 -7.23 -0.85
C GLU A 39 6.66 -6.94 0.57
N LEU A 40 7.53 -6.37 1.41
CA LEU A 40 7.18 -5.99 2.78
C LEU A 40 6.11 -4.89 2.80
N GLU A 41 6.24 -3.86 1.97
CA GLU A 41 5.25 -2.78 1.89
C GLU A 41 3.90 -3.28 1.36
N LEU A 42 3.91 -4.14 0.34
CA LEU A 42 2.69 -4.75 -0.16
C LEU A 42 2.04 -5.67 0.90
N SER A 43 2.83 -6.50 1.59
CA SER A 43 2.33 -7.40 2.63
C SER A 43 1.69 -6.62 3.78
N LYS A 44 2.34 -5.55 4.24
CA LYS A 44 1.82 -4.63 5.26
C LYS A 44 0.48 -4.05 4.84
N LEU A 45 0.35 -3.57 3.61
CA LEU A 45 -0.90 -3.05 3.07
C LEU A 45 -2.01 -4.11 3.06
N LEU A 46 -1.70 -5.35 2.66
CA LEU A 46 -2.69 -6.43 2.59
C LEU A 46 -3.17 -6.88 3.97
N GLU A 47 -2.26 -6.95 4.95
CA GLU A 47 -2.60 -7.23 6.35
C GLU A 47 -3.54 -6.15 6.91
N ARG A 48 -3.16 -4.89 6.70
CA ARG A 48 -3.93 -3.71 7.13
C ARG A 48 -5.30 -3.62 6.45
N ARG A 49 -5.37 -3.92 5.15
CA ARG A 49 -6.63 -4.10 4.42
C ARG A 49 -7.50 -5.14 5.12
N GLY A 50 -6.94 -6.29 5.50
CA GLY A 50 -7.67 -7.35 6.20
C GLY A 50 -8.19 -6.94 7.59
N VAL A 51 -7.51 -6.04 8.29
CA VAL A 51 -8.04 -5.43 9.54
C VAL A 51 -9.25 -4.56 9.23
N VAL A 52 -9.13 -3.66 8.25
CA VAL A 52 -10.22 -2.77 7.85
C VAL A 52 -11.44 -3.56 7.34
N GLU A 53 -11.23 -4.58 6.52
CA GLU A 53 -12.29 -5.48 6.03
C GLU A 53 -13.07 -6.13 7.16
N ARG A 54 -12.38 -6.59 8.22
CA ARG A 54 -13.02 -7.19 9.40
C ARG A 54 -13.83 -6.17 10.20
N ILE A 55 -13.35 -4.94 10.34
CA ILE A 55 -14.04 -3.88 11.08
C ILE A 55 -15.29 -3.40 10.33
N TYR A 56 -15.20 -3.24 9.02
CA TYR A 56 -16.27 -2.68 8.20
C TYR A 56 -17.21 -3.72 7.59
N GLY A 57 -16.86 -5.00 7.64
CA GLY A 57 -17.67 -6.10 7.09
C GLY A 57 -17.78 -6.11 5.57
N ARG A 58 -16.91 -5.38 4.86
CA ARG A 58 -16.88 -5.29 3.39
C ARG A 58 -15.48 -5.07 2.86
N LYS A 59 -15.24 -5.44 1.60
CA LYS A 59 -13.99 -5.15 0.89
C LYS A 59 -13.91 -3.66 0.51
N PRO A 60 -12.73 -3.02 0.59
CA PRO A 60 -12.54 -1.71 0.02
C PRO A 60 -12.86 -1.69 -1.47
N LEU A 61 -13.50 -0.61 -1.92
CA LEU A 61 -13.66 -0.31 -3.34
C LEU A 61 -12.29 -0.16 -4.02
N LEU A 62 -11.33 0.44 -3.30
CA LEU A 62 -9.99 0.71 -3.81
C LEU A 62 -8.96 0.47 -2.70
N THR A 63 -7.88 -0.25 -3.05
CA THR A 63 -6.70 -0.47 -2.22
C THR A 63 -5.50 0.14 -2.93
N LEU A 64 -4.75 1.04 -2.28
CA LEU A 64 -3.67 1.82 -2.90
C LEU A 64 -2.32 1.54 -2.25
N LEU A 65 -1.29 1.35 -3.07
CA LEU A 65 0.10 1.48 -2.63
C LEU A 65 0.72 2.66 -3.37
N VAL A 66 1.11 3.71 -2.65
CA VAL A 66 1.77 4.89 -3.22
C VAL A 66 3.25 4.82 -2.88
N VAL A 67 4.10 4.77 -3.90
CA VAL A 67 5.56 4.71 -3.75
C VAL A 67 6.16 5.97 -4.34
N GLY A 68 6.87 6.75 -3.53
CA GLY A 68 7.50 8.00 -3.98
C GLY A 68 8.56 7.77 -5.05
N ASN A 69 9.47 6.81 -4.83
CA ASN A 69 10.52 6.43 -5.77
C ASN A 69 10.81 4.92 -5.67
N ALA A 70 11.10 4.28 -6.80
CA ALA A 70 11.53 2.89 -6.87
C ALA A 70 12.64 2.74 -7.90
N ALA A 71 13.53 1.75 -7.70
CA ALA A 71 14.47 1.34 -8.73
C ALA A 71 13.72 0.72 -9.93
N GLU A 72 14.20 0.93 -11.16
CA GLU A 72 13.56 0.48 -12.41
C GLU A 72 13.32 -1.04 -12.43
N GLU A 73 14.30 -1.83 -11.96
CA GLU A 73 14.18 -3.28 -11.90
C GLU A 73 13.09 -3.75 -10.91
N VAL A 74 12.76 -2.91 -9.92
CA VAL A 74 11.75 -3.21 -8.90
C VAL A 74 10.35 -2.80 -9.37
N SER A 75 10.24 -1.72 -10.17
CA SER A 75 8.96 -1.15 -10.60
C SER A 75 8.11 -2.17 -11.38
N HIS A 76 8.70 -2.83 -12.38
CA HIS A 76 7.98 -3.81 -13.21
C HIS A 76 7.41 -4.97 -12.41
N ARG A 77 8.20 -5.54 -11.50
CA ARG A 77 7.76 -6.69 -10.71
C ARG A 77 6.73 -6.28 -9.65
N LEU A 78 6.90 -5.12 -9.03
CA LEU A 78 5.94 -4.58 -8.06
C LEU A 78 4.58 -4.29 -8.70
N VAL A 79 4.54 -3.79 -9.95
CA VAL A 79 3.30 -3.62 -10.71
C VAL A 79 2.56 -4.95 -10.82
N MET A 80 3.23 -6.01 -11.29
CA MET A 80 2.59 -7.32 -11.44
C MET A 80 2.06 -7.90 -10.13
N GLU A 81 2.84 -7.81 -9.04
CA GLU A 81 2.42 -8.35 -7.74
C GLU A 81 1.28 -7.53 -7.12
N ALA A 82 1.30 -6.20 -7.26
CA ALA A 82 0.21 -5.34 -6.82
C ALA A 82 -1.09 -5.63 -7.59
N GLU A 83 -1.03 -5.77 -8.91
CA GLU A 83 -2.18 -6.10 -9.75
C GLU A 83 -2.81 -7.45 -9.38
N LYS A 84 -1.99 -8.49 -9.22
CA LYS A 84 -2.45 -9.82 -8.74
C LYS A 84 -3.17 -9.74 -7.40
N ALA A 85 -2.73 -8.85 -6.52
CA ALA A 85 -3.31 -8.66 -5.19
C ALA A 85 -4.55 -7.74 -5.15
N GLY A 86 -4.96 -7.19 -6.30
CA GLY A 86 -6.04 -6.21 -6.41
C GLY A 86 -5.68 -4.84 -5.83
N VAL A 87 -4.39 -4.51 -5.82
CA VAL A 87 -3.83 -3.26 -5.32
C VAL A 87 -3.50 -2.35 -6.49
N ARG A 88 -3.98 -1.11 -6.43
CA ARG A 88 -3.61 -0.07 -7.37
C ARG A 88 -2.29 0.57 -6.92
N LEU A 89 -1.23 0.33 -7.69
CA LEU A 89 0.07 0.94 -7.46
C LEU A 89 0.11 2.35 -8.08
N VAL A 90 0.64 3.31 -7.34
CA VAL A 90 0.97 4.66 -7.80
C VAL A 90 2.46 4.86 -7.58
N LEU A 91 3.25 4.87 -8.65
CA LEU A 91 4.69 5.14 -8.58
C LEU A 91 4.95 6.60 -8.92
N GLY A 92 5.80 7.26 -8.13
CA GLY A 92 6.44 8.51 -8.52
C GLY A 92 7.53 8.26 -9.57
N ARG A 93 8.41 9.25 -9.79
CA ARG A 93 9.42 9.16 -10.86
C ARG A 93 10.43 8.05 -10.56
N GLU A 94 10.86 7.37 -11.61
CA GLU A 94 12.03 6.51 -11.57
C GLU A 94 13.26 7.39 -11.27
N ILE A 95 14.05 7.03 -10.27
CA ILE A 95 15.37 7.63 -10.09
C ILE A 95 16.29 6.86 -11.03
N GLY A 96 16.56 7.44 -12.20
CA GLY A 96 17.75 7.07 -12.97
C GLY A 96 18.99 7.53 -12.19
N GLU A 97 20.06 6.73 -12.21
CA GLU A 97 21.36 7.24 -11.79
C GLU A 97 21.69 8.48 -12.63
N ILE A 98 22.01 9.60 -11.97
CA ILE A 98 22.59 10.75 -12.65
C ILE A 98 24.03 10.35 -12.96
N ALA A 99 24.30 10.01 -14.23
CA ALA A 99 25.64 9.77 -14.75
C ALA A 99 26.54 11.02 -14.68
#